data_AF-A0A941GTN9-F1
#
_entry.id   AF-A0A941GTN9-F1
#
_cell.length_a   1.000
_cell.length_b   1.000
_cell.length_c   1.000
_cell.angle_alpha   90.00
_cell.angle_beta   90.00
_cell.angle_gamma   90.00
#
_symmetry.space_group_name_H-M   'P 1'
#
loop_
_entity.id
_entity.type
_entity.pdbx_description
1 polymer ?
#
loop_
_entity_poly.entity_id
_entity_poly.type
_entity_poly.pdbx_seq_one_letter_code
_entity_poly.pdbx_strand_id
1 'polypeptide(L)' 'MYLLMEAAAAGGKFPVYFTAVYVVGFIAAVTIGSIAWYNSKRPVGWEEAKRPDVIPEIKPDNNSGKSEN' A
#
# COMPACT_ATOMS: atom_id res chain seq x y z
N MET A 1 25.39 33.66 5.47
CA MET A 1 25.21 32.51 6.38
C MET A 1 24.20 32.76 7.50
N TYR A 2 23.66 33.98 7.65
CA TYR A 2 22.60 34.27 8.63
C TYR A 2 21.24 33.67 8.24
N LEU A 3 20.88 33.80 6.96
CA LEU A 3 19.61 33.34 6.38
C LEU A 3 19.41 31.81 6.49
N LEU A 4 20.50 31.05 6.35
CA LEU A 4 20.49 29.59 6.49
C LEU A 4 20.35 29.15 7.96
N MET A 5 20.97 29.91 8.88
CA MET A 5 20.89 29.64 10.32
C MET A 5 19.50 30.00 10.87
N GLU A 6 18.89 31.07 10.36
CA GLU A 6 17.52 31.49 10.68
C GLU A 6 16.48 30.52 10.10
N ALA A 7 16.67 30.02 8.86
CA ALA A 7 15.81 28.97 8.29
C ALA A 7 15.92 27.64 9.04
N ALA A 8 17.13 27.28 9.51
CA ALA A 8 17.32 26.10 10.37
C ALA A 8 16.71 26.30 11.77
N ALA A 9 16.78 27.51 12.34
CA ALA A 9 16.16 27.85 13.63
C ALA A 9 14.63 27.96 13.55
N ALA A 10 14.08 28.42 12.42
CA ALA A 10 12.65 28.42 12.12
C ALA A 10 12.13 27.03 11.66
N GLY A 11 13.04 26.13 11.27
CA GLY A 11 12.76 24.79 10.73
C GLY A 11 12.32 23.74 11.76
N GLY A 12 11.97 24.15 12.98
CA GLY A 12 11.75 23.25 14.11
C GLY A 12 10.38 22.56 14.20
N LYS A 13 9.51 22.65 13.19
CA LYS A 13 8.19 21.98 13.23
C LYS A 13 8.21 20.73 12.37
N PHE A 14 8.26 19.58 13.04
CA PHE A 14 8.11 18.27 12.39
C PHE A 14 6.86 18.28 11.49
N PRO A 15 6.97 17.84 10.22
CA PRO A 15 5.87 17.94 9.26
C PRO A 15 4.84 16.83 9.49
N VAL A 16 4.15 16.89 10.64
CA VAL A 16 3.23 15.85 11.16
C VAL A 16 2.24 15.39 10.09
N TYR A 17 1.58 16.32 9.40
CA TYR A 17 0.56 15.99 8.41
C TYR A 17 1.14 15.28 7.18
N PHE A 18 2.31 15.73 6.69
CA PHE A 18 2.98 15.09 5.56
C PHE A 18 3.39 13.66 5.92
N THR A 19 4.03 13.49 7.08
CA THR A 19 4.42 12.15 7.56
C THR A 19 3.22 11.26 7.78
N ALA A 20 2.13 11.79 8.35
CA ALA A 20 0.91 11.02 8.60
C ALA A 20 0.30 10.48 7.29
N VAL A 21 0.13 11.35 6.28
CA VAL A 21 -0.37 10.93 4.96
C VAL A 21 0.55 9.89 4.31
N TYR A 22 1.87 10.10 4.40
CA TYR A 22 2.85 9.17 3.84
C TYR A 22 2.77 7.78 4.51
N VAL A 23 2.70 7.72 5.84
CA VAL A 23 2.59 6.44 6.58
C VAL A 23 1.27 5.74 6.26
N VAL A 24 0.14 6.45 6.27
CA VAL A 24 -1.16 5.86 5.95
C VAL A 24 -1.19 5.34 4.50
N GLY A 25 -0.69 6.13 3.56
CA GLY A 25 -0.60 5.73 2.14
C GLY A 25 0.32 4.53 1.95
N PHE A 26 1.45 4.48 2.65
CA PHE A 26 2.36 3.34 2.62
C PHE A 26 1.71 2.07 3.16
N ILE A 27 1.01 2.15 4.31
CA ILE A 27 0.28 1.01 4.88
C ILE A 27 -0.77 0.50 3.89
N ALA A 28 -1.55 1.40 3.28
CA ALA A 28 -2.54 1.03 2.28
C ALA A 28 -1.89 0.35 1.06
N ALA A 29 -0.80 0.89 0.54
CA ALA A 29 -0.08 0.34 -0.61
C ALA A 29 0.50 -1.05 -0.31
N VAL A 30 1.15 -1.24 0.85
CA VAL A 30 1.72 -2.52 1.26
C VAL A 30 0.61 -3.55 1.47
N THR A 31 -0.51 -3.15 2.08
CA THR A 31 -1.64 -4.05 2.33
C THR A 31 -2.25 -4.53 1.02
N ILE A 32 -2.61 -3.61 0.11
CA ILE A 32 -3.22 -3.96 -1.18
C ILE A 32 -2.23 -4.73 -2.06
N GLY A 33 -0.97 -4.28 -2.12
CA GLY A 33 0.08 -4.96 -2.89
C GLY A 33 0.32 -6.39 -2.41
N SER A 34 0.34 -6.60 -1.08
CA SER A 34 0.46 -7.95 -0.51
C SER A 34 -0.72 -8.83 -0.90
N ILE A 35 -1.96 -8.34 -0.72
CA ILE A 35 -3.16 -9.10 -1.09
C ILE A 35 -3.14 -9.45 -2.57
N ALA A 36 -2.79 -8.51 -3.44
CA ALA A 36 -2.69 -8.74 -4.88
C ALA A 36 -1.60 -9.76 -5.23
N TRP A 37 -0.41 -9.67 -4.61
CA TRP A 37 0.67 -10.62 -4.84
C TRP A 37 0.30 -12.05 -4.45
N TYR A 38 -0.34 -12.22 -3.28
CA TYR A 38 -0.77 -13.53 -2.80
C TYR A 38 -1.98 -14.12 -3.54
N ASN A 39 -2.77 -13.30 -4.24
CA ASN A 39 -3.83 -13.75 -5.15
C ASN A 39 -3.33 -13.87 -6.61
N SER A 40 -2.09 -13.47 -6.90
CA SER A 40 -1.47 -13.63 -8.22
C SER A 40 -1.06 -15.08 -8.48
N LYS A 41 -0.73 -15.38 -9.74
CA LYS A 41 -0.17 -16.69 -10.11
C LYS A 41 1.14 -16.91 -9.34
N ARG A 42 1.26 -18.09 -8.74
CA ARG A 42 2.47 -18.49 -8.02
C ARG A 42 3.63 -18.67 -9.02
N PRO A 43 4.86 -18.25 -8.67
CA PRO A 43 6.02 -18.50 -9.50
C PRO A 43 6.32 -20.01 -9.55
N VAL A 44 7.08 -20.42 -10.56
CA VAL A 44 7.48 -21.82 -10.73
C VAL A 44 8.25 -22.35 -9.52
N GLY A 45 7.91 -23.54 -9.02
CA GLY A 45 8.52 -24.14 -7.83
C GLY A 45 7.86 -23.75 -6.50
N TRP A 46 6.79 -22.94 -6.53
CA TRP A 46 5.99 -22.52 -5.36
C TRP A 46 4.57 -23.10 -5.38
N GLU A 47 4.34 -24.18 -6.12
CA GLU A 47 3.02 -24.79 -6.29
C GLU A 47 2.45 -25.27 -4.95
N GLU A 48 3.31 -25.84 -4.08
CA GLU A 48 2.95 -26.32 -2.74
C GLU A 48 2.86 -25.21 -1.67
N ALA A 49 3.26 -23.98 -1.99
CA ALA A 49 3.27 -22.88 -1.03
C ALA A 49 1.82 -22.44 -0.71
N LYS A 50 1.39 -22.64 0.53
CA LYS A 50 0.07 -22.16 0.99
C LYS A 50 0.08 -20.65 1.18
N ARG A 51 -1.02 -20.01 0.76
CA ARG A 51 -1.29 -18.61 1.10
C ARG A 51 -1.52 -18.49 2.62
N PRO A 52 -0.98 -17.47 3.29
CA PRO A 52 -1.30 -17.19 4.68
C PRO A 52 -2.80 -16.92 4.90
N ASP A 53 -3.34 -17.36 6.04
CA ASP A 53 -4.78 -17.28 6.37
C ASP A 53 -5.31 -15.84 6.51
N VAL A 54 -4.41 -14.88 6.80
CA VAL A 54 -4.75 -13.45 6.97
C VAL A 54 -5.13 -12.76 5.66
N ILE A 55 -4.77 -13.35 4.51
CA ILE A 55 -5.06 -12.74 3.21
C ILE A 55 -6.42 -13.23 2.72
N PRO A 56 -7.37 -12.35 2.39
CA PRO A 56 -8.64 -12.73 1.80
C PRO A 56 -8.47 -13.25 0.36
N GLU A 57 -9.36 -14.15 -0.04
CA GLU A 57 -9.44 -14.62 -1.43
C GLU A 57 -10.30 -13.67 -2.24
N ILE A 58 -9.70 -13.12 -3.30
CA ILE A 58 -10.43 -12.29 -4.24
C ILE A 58 -10.92 -13.22 -5.35
N LYS A 59 -12.20 -13.59 -5.29
CA LYS A 59 -12.85 -14.26 -6.42
C LYS A 59 -13.09 -13.20 -7.51
N PRO A 60 -12.74 -13.46 -8.77
CA PRO A 60 -13.14 -12.59 -9.86
C PRO A 60 -14.67 -12.61 -9.94
N ASP A 61 -15.30 -11.47 -9.70
CA ASP A 61 -16.72 -11.31 -9.96
C ASP A 61 -16.92 -11.35 -11.49
N ASN A 62 -17.56 -12.41 -11.99
CA ASN A 62 -17.96 -12.53 -13.39
C ASN A 62 -19.13 -11.57 -13.75
N ASN A 63 -19.38 -10.53 -12.94
CA ASN A 63 -20.50 -9.59 -13.07
C ASN A 63 -20.05 -8.13 -13.22
N SER A 64 -18.81 -7.84 -13.63
CA SER A 64 -18.41 -6.48 -14.04
C SER A 64 -18.80 -6.14 -15.49
N GLY A 65 -19.89 -6.71 -16.00
CA GLY A 65 -20.27 -6.62 -17.41
C GLY A 65 -21.72 -6.96 -17.74
N LYS A 66 -22.66 -6.75 -16.81
CA LYS A 66 -24.09 -6.81 -17.13
C LYS A 66 -24.82 -5.58 -16.61
N SER A 67 -24.71 -4.50 -17.40
CA SER A 67 -25.79 -3.54 -17.55
C SER A 67 -26.95 -4.29 -18.21
N GLU A 68 -27.84 -4.86 -17.42
CA GLU A 68 -29.13 -5.37 -17.92
C GLU A 68 -30.07 -4.17 -18.14
N ASN A 69 -30.44 -3.98 -19.41
CA ASN A 69 -31.56 -3.23 -20.01
C ASN A 69 -32.34 -2.22 -19.16
#